data_AF-C5H9R9-F1
#
_entry.id   AF-C5H9R9-F1
#
_cell.length_a   1.000
_cell.length_b   1.000
_cell.length_c   1.000
_cell.angle_alpha   90.00
_cell.angle_beta   90.00
_cell.angle_gamma   90.00
#
_symmetry.space_group_name_H-M   'P 1'
#
loop_
_entity.id
_entity.type
_entity.pdbx_description
1 polymer ?
#
loop_
_entity_poly.entity_id
_entity_poly.type
_entity_poly.pdbx_seq_one_letter_code
_entity_poly.pdbx_strand_id
1 'polypeptide(L)'
;ETMYSVVKGEDGNLYNVLIIPAQDSPINRGNYSIRGGANAGTTYSPTKPTRERLHRPLIRVGDEFMPVTWEEAIDLVARVTKGVVDKYGPDSVAMKGHDHGGAGAGYEANWALWKFFMVAVGTRMLSIHNRPANNAEPWGQRERGVHELNYTYEDARLADTIVLWGANTFVNATVFYTEH
;
A
#
# COMPACT_ATOMS: atom_id res chain seq x y z
N GLU A 1 2.94 -9.54 -23.76
CA GLU A 1 2.63 -10.58 -22.74
C GLU A 1 2.41 -10.04 -21.33
N THR A 2 3.13 -9.01 -20.85
CA THR A 2 3.07 -8.57 -19.43
C THR A 2 1.76 -7.91 -18.99
N MET A 3 1.01 -7.32 -19.93
CA MET A 3 -0.29 -6.66 -19.69
C MET A 3 -1.49 -7.63 -19.76
N TYR A 4 -1.23 -8.94 -19.75
CA TYR A 4 -2.25 -9.98 -19.84
C TYR A 4 -2.15 -10.98 -18.68
N SER A 5 -3.30 -11.44 -18.22
CA SER A 5 -3.42 -12.50 -17.22
C SER A 5 -4.70 -13.31 -17.37
N VAL A 6 -4.74 -14.45 -16.69
CA VAL A 6 -5.96 -15.25 -16.53
C VAL A 6 -6.28 -15.31 -15.04
N VAL A 7 -7.44 -14.78 -14.66
CA VAL A 7 -7.92 -14.79 -13.28
C VAL A 7 -9.06 -15.78 -13.13
N LYS A 8 -9.29 -16.28 -11.92
CA LYS A 8 -10.46 -17.10 -11.59
C LYS A 8 -11.51 -16.21 -10.95
N GLY A 9 -12.72 -16.18 -11.52
CA GLY A 9 -13.87 -15.49 -10.95
C GLY A 9 -14.45 -16.25 -9.76
N GLU A 10 -15.33 -15.59 -9.00
CA GLU A 10 -16.05 -16.20 -7.87
C GLU A 10 -16.97 -17.33 -8.32
N ASP A 11 -17.49 -17.26 -9.55
CA ASP A 11 -18.28 -18.29 -10.21
C ASP A 11 -17.47 -19.54 -10.62
N GLY A 12 -16.16 -19.51 -10.39
CA GLY A 12 -15.24 -20.59 -10.71
C GLY A 12 -14.69 -20.57 -12.13
N ASN A 13 -15.19 -19.70 -13.00
CA ASN A 13 -14.75 -19.59 -14.39
C ASN A 13 -13.42 -18.84 -14.53
N LEU A 14 -12.73 -19.08 -15.65
CA LEU A 14 -11.49 -18.39 -15.97
C LEU A 14 -11.76 -17.21 -16.91
N TYR A 15 -11.18 -16.06 -16.58
CA TYR A 15 -11.33 -14.82 -17.34
C TYR A 15 -9.99 -14.31 -17.81
N ASN A 16 -9.94 -13.95 -19.09
CA ASN A 16 -8.83 -13.19 -19.65
C ASN A 16 -8.92 -11.74 -19.16
N VAL A 17 -7.82 -11.23 -18.61
CA VAL A 17 -7.72 -9.85 -18.11
C VAL A 17 -6.58 -9.16 -18.87
N LEU A 18 -6.89 -7.98 -19.39
CA LEU A 18 -5.91 -7.04 -19.90
C LEU A 18 -5.90 -5.79 -19.03
N ILE A 19 -4.71 -5.35 -18.62
CA ILE A 19 -4.53 -4.08 -17.91
C ILE A 19 -3.64 -3.22 -18.79
N ILE A 20 -4.27 -2.29 -19.50
CA ILE A 20 -3.62 -1.40 -20.47
C ILE A 20 -3.71 0.06 -20.00
N PRO A 21 -2.72 0.89 -20.33
CA PRO A 21 -2.76 2.31 -19.98
C PRO A 21 -3.92 3.02 -20.69
N ALA A 22 -4.63 3.86 -19.94
CA ALA A 22 -5.68 4.72 -20.48
C ALA A 22 -5.07 5.78 -21.41
N GLN A 23 -5.54 5.84 -22.65
CA GLN A 23 -5.05 6.75 -23.68
C GLN A 23 -5.45 8.21 -23.42
N ASP A 24 -6.64 8.40 -22.83
CA ASP A 24 -7.27 9.68 -22.52
C ASP A 24 -6.87 10.23 -21.13
N SER A 25 -6.04 9.52 -20.39
CA SER A 25 -5.60 9.97 -19.07
C SER A 25 -4.73 11.23 -19.18
N PRO A 26 -5.05 12.31 -18.44
CA PRO A 26 -4.27 13.55 -18.47
C PRO A 26 -2.88 13.39 -17.84
N ILE A 27 -2.68 12.32 -17.06
CA ILE A 27 -1.44 12.03 -16.33
C ILE A 27 -0.44 11.29 -17.21
N ASN A 28 -0.88 10.19 -17.83
CA ASN A 28 0.04 9.30 -18.54
C ASN A 28 -0.18 9.25 -20.04
N ARG A 29 -1.29 9.76 -20.59
CA ARG A 29 -1.53 9.89 -22.04
C ARG A 29 -1.23 8.61 -22.84
N GLY A 30 -1.62 7.45 -22.29
CA GLY A 30 -1.32 6.15 -22.88
C GLY A 30 0.08 5.59 -22.61
N ASN A 31 1.00 6.37 -22.03
CA ASN A 31 2.33 5.92 -21.59
C ASN A 31 2.23 5.11 -20.28
N TYR A 32 3.26 4.32 -19.98
CA TYR A 32 3.35 3.46 -18.81
C TYR A 32 4.81 3.15 -18.45
N SER A 33 5.08 2.96 -17.16
CA SER A 33 6.37 2.41 -16.72
C SER A 33 6.39 0.89 -16.88
N ILE A 34 7.58 0.29 -16.90
CA ILE A 34 7.75 -1.18 -16.90
C ILE A 34 6.99 -1.86 -15.74
N ARG A 35 6.90 -1.19 -14.58
CA ARG A 35 6.17 -1.69 -13.40
C ARG A 35 4.66 -1.68 -13.66
N GLY A 36 4.12 -0.57 -14.13
CA GLY A 36 2.69 -0.45 -14.45
C GLY A 36 2.26 -1.39 -15.58
N GLY A 37 3.10 -1.55 -16.60
CA GLY A 37 2.86 -2.49 -17.70
C GLY A 37 2.96 -3.97 -17.32
N ALA A 38 3.37 -4.28 -16.09
CA ALA A 38 3.36 -5.63 -15.53
C ALA A 38 2.20 -5.88 -14.56
N ASN A 39 1.32 -4.89 -14.30
CA ASN A 39 0.24 -5.00 -13.32
C ASN A 39 -0.66 -6.22 -13.55
N ALA A 40 -1.00 -6.55 -14.80
CA ALA A 40 -1.79 -7.74 -15.11
C ALA A 40 -1.08 -9.03 -14.63
N GLY A 41 0.24 -9.11 -14.79
CA GLY A 41 1.04 -10.22 -14.28
C GLY A 41 1.01 -10.39 -12.75
N THR A 42 0.62 -9.35 -12.00
CA THR A 42 0.58 -9.36 -10.53
C THR A 42 -0.80 -9.71 -9.95
N THR A 43 -1.84 -9.78 -10.78
CA THR A 43 -3.17 -10.24 -10.35
C THR A 43 -3.10 -11.68 -9.85
N TYR A 44 -3.95 -12.05 -8.89
CA TYR A 44 -4.09 -13.46 -8.54
C TYR A 44 -4.48 -14.29 -9.77
N SER A 45 -3.79 -15.41 -9.95
CA SER A 45 -4.03 -16.34 -11.04
C SER A 45 -3.66 -17.75 -10.57
N PRO A 46 -4.53 -18.75 -10.77
CA PRO A 46 -4.25 -20.12 -10.35
C PRO A 46 -3.11 -20.77 -11.15
N THR A 47 -2.80 -20.25 -12.34
CA THR A 47 -1.78 -20.81 -13.24
C THR A 47 -0.43 -20.08 -13.15
N LYS A 48 -0.32 -19.01 -12.36
CA LYS A 48 0.91 -18.22 -12.19
C LYS A 48 1.45 -18.30 -10.74
N PRO A 49 2.71 -17.87 -10.49
CA PRO A 49 3.27 -17.82 -9.13
C PRO A 49 2.45 -16.99 -8.13
N THR A 50 1.64 -16.05 -8.61
CA THR A 50 0.67 -15.29 -7.79
C THR A 50 -0.38 -16.17 -7.10
N ARG A 51 -0.48 -17.47 -7.42
CA ARG A 51 -1.32 -18.42 -6.69
C ARG A 51 -0.94 -18.53 -5.20
N GLU A 52 0.33 -18.25 -4.87
CA GLU A 52 0.89 -18.29 -3.51
C GLU A 52 0.41 -17.12 -2.62
N ARG A 53 -0.47 -16.24 -3.10
CA ARG A 53 -1.13 -15.24 -2.24
C ARG A 53 -1.87 -15.92 -1.09
N LEU A 54 -1.94 -15.25 0.06
CA LEU A 54 -2.70 -15.74 1.21
C LEU A 54 -4.20 -15.77 0.91
N HIS A 55 -4.83 -16.92 1.12
CA HIS A 55 -6.27 -17.15 0.89
C HIS A 55 -7.07 -17.32 2.19
N ARG A 56 -6.39 -17.59 3.30
CA ARG A 56 -7.00 -17.91 4.59
C ARG A 56 -6.11 -17.41 5.73
N PRO A 57 -6.69 -17.02 6.87
CA PRO A 57 -5.94 -16.77 8.08
C PRO A 57 -5.10 -17.98 8.48
N LEU A 58 -3.92 -17.72 9.03
CA LEU A 58 -2.99 -18.74 9.51
C LEU A 58 -2.60 -18.41 10.95
N ILE A 59 -2.50 -19.42 11.81
CA ILE A 59 -1.95 -19.33 13.16
C ILE A 59 -0.68 -20.18 13.23
N ARG A 60 0.34 -19.68 13.91
CA ARG A 60 1.56 -20.44 14.16
C ARG A 60 1.36 -21.39 15.34
N VAL A 61 1.56 -22.70 15.11
CA VAL A 61 1.51 -23.76 16.12
C VAL A 61 2.85 -24.48 16.09
N GLY A 62 3.68 -24.26 17.11
CA GLY A 62 5.08 -24.70 17.10
C GLY A 62 5.84 -24.04 15.94
N ASP A 63 6.36 -24.85 15.03
CA ASP A 63 7.15 -24.42 13.87
C ASP A 63 6.35 -24.38 12.56
N GLU A 64 5.04 -24.62 12.60
CA GLU A 64 4.18 -24.66 11.41
C GLU A 64 3.08 -23.59 11.45
N PHE A 65 2.61 -23.20 10.26
CA PHE A 65 1.43 -22.33 10.10
C PHE A 65 0.21 -23.17 9.73
N MET A 66 -0.78 -23.17 10.61
CA MET A 66 -2.03 -23.90 10.43
C MET A 66 -3.14 -22.96 9.97
N PRO A 67 -3.93 -23.35 8.96
CA PRO A 67 -5.08 -22.57 8.52
C PRO A 67 -6.20 -22.58 9.56
N VAL A 68 -6.83 -21.42 9.74
CA VAL A 68 -8.00 -21.25 10.62
C VAL A 68 -9.09 -20.42 9.96
N THR A 69 -10.26 -20.39 10.56
CA THR A 69 -11.37 -19.52 10.13
C THR A 69 -11.10 -18.05 10.45
N TRP A 70 -11.84 -17.14 9.83
CA TRP A 70 -11.76 -15.72 10.16
C TRP A 70 -12.25 -15.45 11.58
N GLU A 71 -13.29 -16.14 12.02
CA GLU A 71 -13.86 -16.04 13.36
C GLU A 71 -12.81 -16.42 14.42
N GLU A 72 -12.12 -17.55 14.26
CA GLU A 72 -11.06 -17.99 15.18
C GLU A 72 -9.88 -17.03 15.20
N ALA A 73 -9.45 -16.55 14.03
CA ALA A 73 -8.33 -15.62 13.93
C ALA A 73 -8.63 -14.28 14.61
N ILE A 74 -9.81 -13.70 14.34
CA ILE A 74 -10.24 -12.42 14.90
C ILE A 74 -10.43 -12.55 16.41
N ASP A 75 -11.10 -13.62 16.87
CA ASP A 75 -11.34 -13.88 18.30
C ASP A 75 -10.02 -14.00 19.08
N LEU A 76 -9.05 -14.76 18.55
CA LEU A 76 -7.75 -14.91 19.19
C LEU A 76 -7.02 -13.55 19.29
N VAL A 77 -6.91 -12.81 18.18
CA VAL A 77 -6.23 -11.51 18.16
C VAL A 77 -6.92 -10.53 19.12
N ALA A 78 -8.25 -10.51 19.15
CA ALA A 78 -9.02 -9.65 20.04
C ALA A 78 -8.78 -9.99 21.52
N ARG A 79 -8.83 -11.28 21.90
CA ARG A 79 -8.61 -11.71 23.29
C ARG A 79 -7.19 -11.41 23.77
N VAL A 80 -6.18 -11.70 22.94
CA VAL A 80 -4.78 -11.42 23.28
C VAL A 80 -4.55 -9.92 23.41
N THR A 81 -4.99 -9.13 22.42
CA THR A 81 -4.84 -7.68 22.44
C THR A 81 -5.52 -7.09 23.66
N LYS A 82 -6.79 -7.44 23.92
CA LYS A 82 -7.53 -6.95 25.08
C LYS A 82 -6.87 -7.37 26.40
N GLY A 83 -6.49 -8.62 26.56
CA GLY A 83 -5.87 -9.11 27.79
C GLY A 83 -4.53 -8.42 28.08
N VAL A 84 -3.75 -8.13 27.03
CA VAL A 84 -2.48 -7.39 27.14
C VAL A 84 -2.74 -5.93 27.51
N VAL A 85 -3.70 -5.27 26.87
CA VAL A 85 -4.09 -3.88 27.19
C VAL A 85 -4.64 -3.76 28.61
N ASP A 86 -5.53 -4.65 29.03
CA ASP A 86 -6.14 -4.64 30.37
C ASP A 86 -5.07 -4.83 31.47
N LYS A 87 -4.03 -5.64 31.21
CA LYS A 87 -3.00 -5.98 32.20
C LYS A 87 -1.82 -5.01 32.23
N TYR A 88 -1.38 -4.53 31.07
CA TYR A 88 -0.12 -3.78 30.91
C TYR A 88 -0.31 -2.38 30.33
N GLY A 89 -1.56 -1.98 30.02
CA GLY A 89 -1.89 -0.71 29.40
C GLY A 89 -1.74 -0.71 27.88
N PRO A 90 -2.25 0.33 27.19
CA PRO A 90 -2.33 0.36 25.72
C PRO A 90 -0.97 0.37 25.02
N ASP A 91 0.04 1.00 25.62
CA ASP A 91 1.41 1.08 25.08
C ASP A 91 2.15 -0.27 25.07
N SER A 92 1.55 -1.35 25.60
CA SER A 92 2.07 -2.72 25.47
C SER A 92 1.78 -3.36 24.10
N VAL A 93 0.95 -2.71 23.27
CA VAL A 93 0.64 -3.12 21.90
C VAL A 93 1.34 -2.16 20.94
N ALA A 94 2.21 -2.69 20.06
CA ALA A 94 2.91 -1.91 19.05
C ALA A 94 2.39 -2.19 17.65
N MET A 95 2.49 -1.20 16.76
CA MET A 95 2.08 -1.32 15.36
C MET A 95 3.09 -0.66 14.41
N LYS A 96 3.36 -1.35 13.30
CA LYS A 96 4.05 -0.79 12.12
C LYS A 96 3.09 -0.81 10.93
N GLY A 97 2.50 0.33 10.64
CA GLY A 97 1.40 0.47 9.67
C GLY A 97 1.82 1.10 8.34
N HIS A 98 1.01 0.88 7.31
CA HIS A 98 1.08 1.67 6.08
C HIS A 98 0.44 3.06 6.29
N ASP A 99 0.92 4.06 5.57
CA ASP A 99 0.37 5.43 5.55
C ASP A 99 0.30 6.02 4.13
N HIS A 100 0.68 5.24 3.12
CA HIS A 100 0.70 5.65 1.72
C HIS A 100 -0.64 5.41 1.01
N GLY A 101 -0.75 5.81 -0.26
CA GLY A 101 -1.88 5.50 -1.13
C GLY A 101 -1.63 4.24 -1.98
N GLY A 102 -2.58 3.90 -2.86
CA GLY A 102 -2.44 2.79 -3.81
C GLY A 102 -2.54 1.40 -3.19
N ALA A 103 -2.04 0.39 -3.91
CA ALA A 103 -2.16 -1.02 -3.50
C ALA A 103 -1.49 -1.29 -2.15
N GLY A 104 -2.19 -2.01 -1.27
CA GLY A 104 -1.74 -2.30 0.09
C GLY A 104 -2.05 -1.21 1.12
N ALA A 105 -2.69 -0.10 0.71
CA ALA A 105 -3.12 0.98 1.57
C ALA A 105 -4.33 1.72 0.95
N GLY A 106 -4.35 3.06 0.98
CA GLY A 106 -5.47 3.88 0.51
C GLY A 106 -6.27 4.50 1.65
N TYR A 107 -7.22 5.39 1.33
CA TYR A 107 -7.96 6.15 2.33
C TYR A 107 -8.70 5.26 3.31
N GLU A 108 -9.39 4.24 2.79
CA GLU A 108 -10.23 3.31 3.55
C GLU A 108 -9.38 2.45 4.49
N ALA A 109 -8.30 1.86 3.96
CA ALA A 109 -7.40 1.01 4.74
C ALA A 109 -6.65 1.82 5.79
N ASN A 110 -6.12 3.00 5.43
CA ASN A 110 -5.45 3.89 6.39
C ASN A 110 -6.40 4.31 7.50
N TRP A 111 -7.63 4.72 7.14
CA TRP A 111 -8.63 5.10 8.13
C TRP A 111 -8.92 3.98 9.12
N ALA A 112 -9.21 2.77 8.62
CA ALA A 112 -9.52 1.62 9.47
C ALA A 112 -8.35 1.27 10.39
N LEU A 113 -7.14 1.18 9.84
CA LEU A 113 -5.93 0.82 10.57
C LEU A 113 -5.64 1.82 11.71
N TRP A 114 -5.54 3.09 11.36
CA TRP A 114 -5.12 4.12 12.31
C TRP A 114 -6.23 4.45 13.30
N LYS A 115 -7.51 4.41 12.90
CA LYS A 115 -8.63 4.53 13.85
C LYS A 115 -8.59 3.41 14.88
N PHE A 116 -8.33 2.17 14.47
CA PHE A 116 -8.24 1.06 15.42
C PHE A 116 -7.09 1.27 16.43
N PHE A 117 -5.86 1.50 15.97
CA PHE A 117 -4.73 1.59 16.89
C PHE A 117 -4.68 2.90 17.69
N MET A 118 -5.00 4.05 17.09
CA MET A 118 -4.93 5.36 17.77
C MET A 118 -6.15 5.64 18.64
N VAL A 119 -7.35 5.19 18.24
CA VAL A 119 -8.59 5.52 18.95
C VAL A 119 -9.10 4.35 19.78
N ALA A 120 -9.22 3.15 19.20
CA ALA A 120 -9.79 2.00 19.92
C ALA A 120 -8.79 1.38 20.91
N VAL A 121 -7.55 1.13 20.48
CA VAL A 121 -6.48 0.62 21.35
C VAL A 121 -5.87 1.75 22.17
N GLY A 122 -5.65 2.92 21.56
CA GLY A 122 -5.06 4.09 22.24
C GLY A 122 -3.56 3.98 22.49
N THR A 123 -2.84 3.17 21.69
CA THR A 123 -1.38 3.00 21.82
C THR A 123 -0.61 4.15 21.17
N ARG A 124 0.52 4.53 21.78
CA ARG A 124 1.50 5.46 21.21
C ARG A 124 2.66 4.73 20.53
N MET A 125 2.74 3.40 20.65
CA MET A 125 3.82 2.59 20.11
C MET A 125 3.62 2.32 18.61
N LEU A 126 3.72 3.40 17.83
CA LEU A 126 3.39 3.42 16.42
C LEU A 126 4.62 3.77 15.56
N SER A 127 4.77 3.03 14.46
CA SER A 127 5.75 3.32 13.42
C SER A 127 5.13 3.15 12.04
N ILE A 128 5.81 3.69 11.03
CA ILE A 128 5.32 3.73 9.66
C ILE A 128 6.19 2.80 8.80
N HIS A 129 5.62 2.25 7.73
CA HIS A 129 6.25 1.24 6.89
C HIS A 129 7.72 1.56 6.52
N ASN A 130 8.01 2.81 6.15
CA ASN A 130 9.33 3.25 5.69
C ASN A 130 10.16 4.01 6.75
N ARG A 131 9.65 4.20 7.97
CA ARG A 131 10.35 4.96 9.03
C ARG A 131 10.00 4.46 10.43
N PRO A 132 10.98 4.40 11.36
CA PRO A 132 10.83 3.67 12.61
C PRO A 132 9.99 4.39 13.68
N ALA A 133 9.34 5.50 13.35
CA ALA A 133 8.50 6.28 14.26
C ALA A 133 7.28 6.84 13.52
N ASN A 134 6.24 7.21 14.27
CA ASN A 134 5.09 7.91 13.73
C ASN A 134 5.39 9.41 13.56
N ASN A 135 6.06 9.76 12.46
CA ASN A 135 6.48 11.12 12.13
C ASN A 135 6.20 11.43 10.64
N ALA A 136 6.32 12.70 10.24
CA ALA A 136 6.35 13.09 8.82
C ALA A 136 7.75 12.92 8.21
N GLU A 137 7.83 12.79 6.89
CA GLU A 137 9.10 12.89 6.16
C GLU A 137 9.54 14.36 5.97
N PRO A 138 8.68 15.31 5.52
CA PRO A 138 9.08 16.69 5.27
C PRO A 138 8.73 17.65 6.42
N TRP A 139 9.14 17.36 7.66
CA TRP A 139 8.85 18.23 8.83
C TRP A 139 9.23 19.69 8.59
N GLY A 140 10.46 19.92 8.13
CA GLY A 140 10.99 21.27 7.98
C GLY A 140 10.22 22.12 6.97
N GLN A 141 9.65 21.53 5.92
CA GLN A 141 8.84 22.24 4.92
C GLN A 141 7.45 22.56 5.46
N ARG A 142 6.81 21.59 6.14
CA ARG A 142 5.49 21.77 6.73
C ARG A 142 5.48 22.82 7.85
N GLU A 143 6.50 22.83 8.71
CA GLU A 143 6.65 23.85 9.75
C GLU A 143 6.84 25.27 9.19
N ARG A 144 7.31 25.38 7.95
CA ARG A 144 7.45 26.65 7.23
C ARG A 144 6.19 27.05 6.46
N GLY A 145 5.09 26.31 6.64
CA GLY A 145 3.79 26.64 6.04
C GLY A 145 3.65 26.22 4.58
N VAL A 146 4.53 25.37 4.06
CA VAL A 146 4.48 24.91 2.66
C VAL A 146 4.22 23.40 2.65
N HIS A 147 3.18 22.97 1.93
CA HIS A 147 2.89 21.55 1.72
C HIS A 147 3.87 20.96 0.68
N GLU A 148 4.29 19.71 0.85
CA GLU A 148 5.28 19.08 -0.03
C GLU A 148 4.78 18.77 -1.45
N LEU A 149 3.47 18.58 -1.61
CA LEU A 149 2.80 18.42 -2.91
C LEU A 149 1.96 19.67 -3.18
N ASN A 150 2.61 20.75 -3.64
CA ASN A 150 2.02 22.08 -3.83
C ASN A 150 2.08 22.58 -5.28
N TYR A 151 2.26 21.67 -6.23
CA TYR A 151 2.37 21.94 -7.67
C TYR A 151 1.51 20.97 -8.46
N THR A 152 1.39 21.22 -9.75
CA THR A 152 0.74 20.34 -10.73
C THR A 152 1.77 19.78 -11.71
N TYR A 153 1.41 18.72 -12.43
CA TYR A 153 2.32 18.20 -13.46
C TYR A 153 2.51 19.14 -14.65
N GLU A 154 1.65 20.17 -14.81
CA GLU A 154 1.81 21.17 -15.85
C GLU A 154 2.96 22.13 -15.55
N ASP A 155 3.22 22.43 -14.28
CA ASP A 155 4.30 23.32 -13.86
C ASP A 155 5.68 22.81 -14.32
N ALA A 156 5.86 21.49 -14.37
CA ALA A 156 7.09 20.88 -14.90
C ALA A 156 7.33 21.21 -16.38
N ARG A 157 6.25 21.29 -17.18
CA ARG A 157 6.33 21.62 -18.62
C ARG A 157 6.54 23.10 -18.87
N LEU A 158 6.12 23.95 -17.94
CA LEU A 158 6.16 25.40 -18.07
C LEU A 158 7.45 26.00 -17.48
N ALA A 159 8.15 25.28 -16.61
CA ALA A 159 9.34 25.79 -15.95
C ALA A 159 10.50 26.00 -16.94
N ASP A 160 11.11 27.19 -16.90
CA ASP A 160 12.35 27.48 -17.65
C ASP A 160 13.53 26.62 -17.17
N THR A 161 13.49 26.17 -15.91
CA THR A 161 14.53 25.35 -15.30
C THR A 161 13.94 24.47 -14.21
N ILE A 162 14.25 23.17 -14.26
CA ILE A 162 13.89 22.19 -13.23
C ILE A 162 15.13 21.85 -12.40
N VAL A 163 15.00 21.88 -11.07
CA VAL A 163 16.03 21.40 -10.15
C VAL A 163 15.59 20.08 -9.54
N LEU A 164 16.30 19.00 -9.85
CA LEU A 164 16.09 17.68 -9.24
C LEU A 164 17.10 17.48 -8.11
N TRP A 165 16.62 17.43 -6.86
CA TRP A 165 17.47 17.24 -5.67
C TRP A 165 17.22 15.88 -5.04
N GLY A 166 18.23 15.00 -5.04
CA GLY A 166 18.13 13.66 -4.45
C GLY A 166 17.13 12.74 -5.17
N ALA A 167 16.85 12.99 -6.45
CA ALA A 167 15.86 12.27 -7.24
C ALA A 167 16.49 11.53 -8.43
N ASN A 168 15.91 10.37 -8.77
CA ASN A 168 16.18 9.65 -10.02
C ASN A 168 14.86 9.42 -10.78
N THR A 169 14.28 10.54 -11.23
CA THR A 169 12.89 10.64 -11.70
C THR A 169 12.58 9.71 -12.87
N PHE A 170 13.55 9.47 -13.76
CA PHE A 170 13.39 8.49 -14.85
C PHE A 170 13.03 7.09 -14.33
N VAL A 171 13.62 6.66 -13.21
CA VAL A 171 13.42 5.32 -12.66
C VAL A 171 12.25 5.27 -11.67
N ASN A 172 12.15 6.26 -10.77
CA ASN A 172 11.21 6.22 -9.64
C ASN A 172 9.89 6.97 -9.88
N ALA A 173 9.82 7.86 -10.87
CA ALA A 173 8.63 8.59 -11.30
C ALA A 173 8.56 8.67 -12.83
N THR A 174 8.76 7.53 -13.49
CA THR A 174 9.02 7.40 -14.93
C THR A 174 8.06 8.19 -15.81
N VAL A 175 6.75 8.01 -15.61
CA VAL A 175 5.75 8.67 -16.45
C VAL A 175 5.79 10.18 -16.27
N PHE A 176 5.98 10.67 -15.03
CA PHE A 176 6.14 12.10 -14.81
C PHE A 176 7.36 12.62 -15.59
N TYR A 177 8.51 11.96 -15.53
CA TYR A 177 9.71 12.38 -16.26
C TYR A 177 9.59 12.33 -17.79
N THR A 178 8.87 11.34 -18.34
CA THR A 178 8.78 11.15 -19.80
C THR A 178 7.62 11.91 -20.42
N GLU A 179 6.58 12.22 -19.65
CA GLU A 179 5.40 12.94 -20.14
C GLU A 179 5.38 14.41 -19.73
N HIS A 180 6.04 14.84 -18.66
CA HIS A 180 5.94 16.20 -18.11
C HIS A 180 7.31 16.83 -17.92
#